data_AF-A0A8F5ZH65-F1
#
_entry.id   AF-A0A8F5ZH65-F1
#
_cell.length_a   1.000
_cell.length_b   1.000
_cell.length_c   1.000
_cell.angle_alpha   90.00
_cell.angle_beta   90.00
_cell.angle_gamma   90.00
#
_symmetry.space_group_name_H-M   'P 1'
#
loop_
_entity.id
_entity.type
_entity.pdbx_description
1 polymer ?
#
loop_
_entity_poly.entity_id
_entity_poly.type
_entity_poly.pdbx_seq_one_letter_code
_entity_poly.pdbx_strand_id
1 'polypeptide(L)'
;MMDVENGSGQQRRRGRPRIRRRLSEFGSLRCYGPRCLVPVEEEPVILLPEEIEVLRLIDLDGMEQEEAASFLGVSRRTVWKDLHDARRKVTDALVNGKIIEVSGCMRQGGDECPKTHEFLCPRDAHVCPRIVHDDTDESL
;
A
#
# COMPACT_ATOMS: atom_id res chain seq x y z
N MET A 1 -25.72 7.42 -28.67
CA MET A 1 -25.12 7.69 -27.35
C MET A 1 -24.86 6.34 -26.72
N MET A 2 -23.59 5.97 -26.52
CA MET A 2 -23.21 4.74 -25.83
C MET A 2 -22.75 5.15 -24.44
N ASP A 3 -23.46 4.67 -23.42
CA ASP A 3 -23.08 4.81 -22.03
C ASP A 3 -21.82 3.98 -21.77
N VAL A 4 -20.75 4.64 -21.32
CA VAL A 4 -19.52 3.99 -20.85
C VAL A 4 -19.65 3.84 -19.34
N GLU A 5 -20.14 2.68 -18.90
CA GLU A 5 -20.11 2.28 -17.50
C GLU A 5 -18.67 1.93 -17.10
N ASN A 6 -17.96 2.91 -16.53
CA ASN A 6 -16.67 2.70 -15.87
C ASN A 6 -16.86 1.95 -14.55
N GLY A 7 -17.02 0.63 -14.64
CA GLY A 7 -17.00 -0.28 -13.51
C GLY A 7 -15.57 -0.49 -13.00
N SER A 8 -15.18 0.21 -11.93
CA SER A 8 -13.97 -0.09 -11.15
C SER A 8 -14.18 -1.39 -10.37
N GLY A 9 -14.13 -2.51 -11.09
CA GLY A 9 -14.25 -3.85 -10.54
C GLY A 9 -13.05 -4.20 -9.67
N GLN A 10 -13.13 -3.92 -8.37
CA GLN A 10 -12.25 -4.55 -7.38
C GLN A 10 -12.43 -6.07 -7.50
N GLN A 11 -11.48 -6.72 -8.17
CA GLN A 11 -11.62 -8.12 -8.55
C GLN A 11 -11.57 -9.00 -7.31
N ARG A 12 -12.74 -9.48 -6.88
CA ARG A 12 -12.90 -10.39 -5.74
C ARG A 12 -12.14 -11.68 -6.04
N ARG A 13 -10.96 -11.87 -5.41
CA ARG A 13 -10.17 -13.09 -5.55
C ARG A 13 -10.97 -14.27 -5.02
N ARG A 14 -11.45 -15.14 -5.93
CA ARG A 14 -12.04 -16.44 -5.58
C ARG A 14 -10.93 -17.35 -5.03
N GLY A 15 -11.03 -17.73 -3.76
CA GLY A 15 -10.07 -18.61 -3.07
C GLY A 15 -10.13 -18.47 -1.56
N ARG A 16 -9.50 -19.41 -0.83
CA ARG A 16 -9.36 -19.31 0.63
C ARG A 16 -8.63 -18.01 0.98
N PRO A 17 -9.17 -17.16 1.87
CA PRO A 17 -8.53 -15.91 2.27
C PRO A 17 -7.10 -16.15 2.75
N ARG A 18 -6.20 -15.20 2.45
CA ARG A 18 -4.85 -15.20 3.01
C ARG A 18 -4.98 -15.13 4.53
N ILE A 19 -4.29 -16.02 5.23
CA ILE A 19 -4.14 -15.94 6.69
C ILE A 19 -3.45 -14.60 7.00
N ARG A 20 -3.95 -13.88 8.00
CA ARG A 20 -3.31 -12.64 8.48
C ARG A 20 -1.93 -12.98 9.03
N ARG A 21 -0.91 -12.24 8.60
CA ARG A 21 0.45 -12.38 9.11
C ARG A 21 0.65 -11.42 10.28
N ARG A 22 1.47 -11.82 11.24
CA ARG A 22 2.05 -10.89 12.21
C ARG A 22 3.03 -9.98 11.46
N LEU A 23 2.99 -8.68 11.73
CA LEU A 23 3.90 -7.70 11.19
C LEU A 23 4.59 -7.00 12.35
N SER A 24 5.85 -6.60 12.19
CA SER A 24 6.48 -5.67 13.14
C SER A 24 5.79 -4.29 13.08
N GLU A 25 5.93 -3.49 14.13
CA GLU A 25 5.49 -2.10 14.07
C GLU A 25 6.39 -1.33 13.10
N PHE A 26 5.92 -1.11 11.87
CA PHE A 26 6.57 -0.19 10.94
C PHE A 26 6.04 1.22 11.16
N GLY A 27 6.90 2.22 10.94
CA GLY A 27 6.43 3.56 10.64
C GLY A 27 5.55 3.57 9.39
N SER A 28 5.03 4.75 9.02
CA SER A 28 4.16 4.88 7.85
C SER A 28 4.80 4.26 6.59
N LEU A 29 4.08 3.32 5.97
CA LEU A 29 4.45 2.72 4.69
C LEU A 29 4.56 3.83 3.63
N ARG A 30 5.52 3.68 2.72
CA ARG A 30 5.83 4.69 1.69
C ARG A 30 5.85 4.03 0.32
N CYS A 31 5.31 4.73 -0.68
CA CYS A 31 5.53 4.40 -2.09
C CYS A 31 6.91 4.88 -2.55
N TYR A 32 7.46 4.24 -3.58
CA TYR A 32 8.74 4.58 -4.18
C TYR A 32 8.59 4.75 -5.69
N GLY A 33 9.38 5.64 -6.29
CA GLY A 33 9.36 5.84 -7.74
C GLY A 33 10.74 6.26 -8.27
N PRO A 34 11.00 6.05 -9.57
CA PRO A 34 12.23 6.53 -10.20
C PRO A 34 12.29 8.06 -10.15
N ARG A 35 13.50 8.61 -10.07
CA ARG A 35 13.73 10.06 -10.13
C ARG A 35 13.82 10.57 -11.57
N CYS A 36 14.16 9.71 -12.52
CA CYS A 36 14.16 10.02 -13.96
C CYS A 36 12.72 10.01 -14.52
N LEU A 37 12.53 10.61 -15.70
CA LEU A 37 11.24 10.61 -16.39
C LEU A 37 10.77 9.17 -16.62
N VAL A 38 9.66 8.83 -15.99
CA VAL A 38 8.99 7.53 -16.13
C VAL A 38 8.04 7.63 -17.34
N PRO A 39 8.03 6.65 -18.26
CA PRO A 39 6.97 6.58 -19.26
C PRO A 39 5.61 6.60 -18.55
N VAL A 40 4.71 7.48 -19.00
CA VAL A 40 3.41 7.75 -18.34
C VAL A 40 2.50 6.50 -18.32
N GLU A 41 2.82 5.46 -19.08
CA GLU A 41 1.96 4.31 -19.35
C GLU A 41 2.31 3.04 -18.56
N GLU A 42 3.37 3.04 -17.73
CA GLU A 42 3.75 1.84 -16.99
C GLU A 42 2.89 1.64 -15.72
N GLU A 43 2.25 0.47 -15.61
CA GLU A 43 1.45 0.12 -14.44
C GLU A 43 2.32 -0.01 -13.18
N PRO A 44 1.89 0.53 -12.03
CA PRO A 44 2.63 0.43 -10.80
C PRO A 44 2.67 -1.02 -10.29
N VAL A 45 3.79 -1.39 -9.69
CA VAL A 45 3.93 -2.66 -9.00
C VAL A 45 3.40 -2.50 -7.57
N ILE A 46 2.43 -3.35 -7.21
CA ILE A 46 1.84 -3.32 -5.86
C ILE A 46 2.53 -4.32 -4.93
N LEU A 47 3.19 -3.82 -3.88
CA LEU A 47 3.69 -4.60 -2.76
C LEU A 47 2.70 -4.60 -1.59
N LEU A 48 2.55 -5.76 -0.97
CA LEU A 48 1.79 -5.93 0.27
C LEU A 48 2.69 -5.63 1.49
N PRO A 49 2.13 -5.16 2.63
CA PRO A 49 2.91 -4.95 3.85
C PRO A 49 3.67 -6.19 4.29
N GLU A 50 3.05 -7.37 4.15
CA GLU A 50 3.71 -8.63 4.46
C GLU A 50 4.85 -9.02 3.51
N GLU A 51 4.82 -8.60 2.25
CA GLU A 51 5.90 -8.85 1.30
C GLU A 51 7.11 -7.99 1.68
N ILE A 52 6.88 -6.76 2.12
CA ILE A 52 7.92 -5.88 2.65
C ILE A 52 8.51 -6.45 3.93
N GLU A 53 7.67 -6.95 4.84
CA GLU A 53 8.18 -7.54 6.09
C GLU A 53 9.02 -8.78 5.82
N VAL A 54 8.62 -9.63 4.88
CA VAL A 54 9.41 -10.81 4.48
C VAL A 54 10.78 -10.40 3.90
N LEU A 55 10.82 -9.37 3.04
CA LEU A 55 12.08 -8.83 2.54
C LEU A 55 12.94 -8.28 3.67
N ARG A 56 12.36 -7.57 4.64
CA ARG A 56 13.11 -7.04 5.79
C ARG A 56 13.70 -8.16 6.64
N LEU A 57 12.86 -9.10 7.10
CA LEU A 57 13.31 -10.18 7.99
C LEU A 57 14.41 -11.04 7.36
N ILE A 58 14.28 -11.40 6.08
CA ILE A 58 15.20 -12.33 5.44
C ILE A 58 16.37 -11.61 4.76
N ASP A 59 16.08 -10.62 3.92
CA ASP A 59 17.11 -10.01 3.06
C ASP A 59 17.87 -8.88 3.77
N LEU A 60 17.26 -8.24 4.78
CA LEU A 60 17.89 -7.17 5.56
C LEU A 60 18.42 -7.66 6.91
N ASP A 61 17.59 -8.36 7.69
CA ASP A 61 17.94 -8.81 9.05
C ASP A 61 18.65 -10.18 9.05
N GLY A 62 18.69 -10.87 7.90
CA GLY A 62 19.42 -12.14 7.73
C GLY A 62 18.77 -13.36 8.39
N MET A 63 17.49 -13.30 8.76
CA MET A 63 16.79 -14.43 9.36
C MET A 63 16.63 -15.59 8.38
N GLU A 64 16.64 -16.82 8.91
CA GLU A 64 16.29 -17.98 8.09
C GLU A 64 14.78 -17.99 7.76
N GLN A 65 14.41 -18.63 6.64
CA GLN A 65 13.01 -18.71 6.20
C GLN A 65 12.08 -19.34 7.24
N GLU A 66 12.61 -20.27 8.04
CA GLU A 66 11.84 -20.98 9.07
C GLU A 66 11.56 -20.10 10.29
N GLU A 67 12.53 -19.27 10.66
CA GLU A 67 12.41 -18.28 11.73
C GLU A 67 11.44 -17.17 11.31
N ALA A 68 11.57 -16.65 10.09
CA ALA A 68 10.65 -15.66 9.54
C ALA A 68 9.21 -16.21 9.43
N ALA A 69 9.03 -17.48 9.06
CA ALA A 69 7.72 -18.13 9.02
C ALA A 69 7.08 -18.23 10.40
N SER A 70 7.88 -18.60 11.39
CA SER A 70 7.46 -18.65 12.80
C SER A 70 7.07 -17.26 13.31
N PHE A 71 7.85 -16.23 12.99
CA PHE A 71 7.54 -14.85 13.36
C PHE A 71 6.23 -14.36 12.74
N LEU A 72 6.06 -14.55 11.43
CA LEU A 72 4.89 -14.10 10.67
C LEU A 72 3.62 -14.91 10.97
N GLY A 73 3.74 -16.06 11.64
CA GLY A 73 2.61 -16.94 11.95
C GLY A 73 2.05 -17.68 10.73
N VAL A 74 2.89 -18.00 9.75
CA VAL A 74 2.50 -18.71 8.51
C VAL A 74 3.46 -19.86 8.19
N SER A 75 3.10 -20.70 7.22
CA SER A 75 3.97 -21.81 6.81
C SER A 75 5.25 -21.33 6.12
N ARG A 76 6.34 -22.09 6.23
CA ARG A 76 7.58 -21.86 5.46
C ARG A 76 7.34 -21.73 3.96
N ARG A 77 6.44 -22.55 3.40
CA ARG A 77 6.04 -22.47 1.98
C ARG A 77 5.37 -21.13 1.64
N THR A 78 4.61 -20.57 2.57
CA THR A 78 3.96 -19.27 2.42
C THR A 78 5.00 -18.15 2.39
N VAL A 79 5.95 -18.15 3.33
CA VAL A 79 7.07 -17.19 3.33
C VAL A 79 7.89 -17.29 2.05
N TRP A 80 8.21 -18.51 1.60
CA TRP A 80 8.92 -18.70 0.34
C TRP A 80 8.19 -18.06 -0.84
N LYS A 81 6.86 -18.22 -0.93
CA LYS A 81 6.05 -17.59 -1.97
C LYS A 81 6.05 -16.08 -1.86
N ASP A 82 5.79 -15.54 -0.67
CA ASP A 82 5.76 -14.08 -0.44
C ASP A 82 7.14 -13.46 -0.76
N LEU A 83 8.25 -14.09 -0.35
CA LEU A 83 9.60 -13.66 -0.66
C LEU A 83 9.88 -13.65 -2.16
N HIS A 84 9.51 -14.75 -2.85
CA HIS A 84 9.72 -14.88 -4.29
C HIS A 84 8.90 -13.83 -5.07
N ASP A 85 7.64 -13.64 -4.70
CA ASP A 85 6.76 -12.63 -5.32
C ASP A 85 7.28 -11.21 -5.05
N ALA A 86 7.69 -10.91 -3.82
CA ALA A 86 8.24 -9.61 -3.43
C ALA A 86 9.51 -9.28 -4.22
N ARG A 87 10.47 -10.21 -4.29
CA ARG A 87 11.71 -10.01 -5.06
C ARG A 87 11.42 -9.81 -6.55
N ARG A 88 10.53 -10.60 -7.15
CA ARG A 88 10.15 -10.42 -8.56
C ARG A 88 9.55 -9.02 -8.81
N LYS A 89 8.64 -8.58 -7.94
CA LYS A 89 8.00 -7.26 -8.01
C LYS A 89 9.00 -6.11 -7.89
N VAL A 90 9.90 -6.17 -6.92
CA VAL A 90 10.95 -5.17 -6.75
C VAL A 90 11.87 -5.14 -7.97
N THR A 91 12.31 -6.30 -8.47
CA THR A 91 13.14 -6.38 -9.67
C THR A 91 12.43 -5.82 -10.90
N ASP A 92 11.14 -6.14 -11.11
CA ASP A 92 10.34 -5.60 -12.21
C ASP A 92 10.29 -4.06 -12.16
N ALA A 93 10.06 -3.49 -10.97
CA ALA A 93 10.05 -2.05 -10.79
C ALA A 93 11.42 -1.40 -11.06
N LEU A 94 12.51 -2.02 -10.62
CA LEU A 94 13.86 -1.47 -10.83
C LEU A 94 14.32 -1.57 -12.30
N VAL A 95 14.00 -2.67 -12.99
CA VAL A 95 14.43 -2.91 -14.38
C VAL A 95 13.61 -2.09 -15.36
N ASN A 96 12.30 -2.01 -15.16
CA ASN A 96 11.38 -1.33 -16.08
C ASN A 96 11.06 0.10 -15.65
N GLY A 97 11.65 0.58 -14.55
CA GLY A 97 11.41 1.92 -14.03
C GLY A 97 9.99 2.14 -13.52
N LYS A 98 9.32 1.11 -13.00
CA LYS A 98 7.95 1.24 -12.51
C LYS A 98 7.90 1.87 -11.11
N ILE A 99 6.79 2.51 -10.80
CA ILE A 99 6.48 2.96 -9.45
C ILE A 99 6.16 1.73 -8.58
N ILE A 100 6.67 1.72 -7.34
CA ILE A 100 6.30 0.74 -6.31
C ILE A 100 5.25 1.38 -5.41
N GLU A 101 4.03 0.85 -5.47
CA GLU A 101 2.96 1.22 -4.55
C GLU A 101 2.85 0.20 -3.43
N VAL A 102 2.78 0.69 -2.20
CA VAL A 102 2.60 -0.18 -1.05
C VAL A 102 1.13 -0.17 -0.64
N SER A 103 0.51 -1.34 -0.57
CA SER A 103 -0.89 -1.46 -0.13
C SER A 103 -1.04 -0.91 1.29
N GLY A 104 -1.96 0.04 1.47
CA GLY A 104 -2.14 0.73 2.75
C GLY A 104 -1.18 1.91 2.97
N CYS A 105 -0.32 2.23 2.00
CA CYS A 105 0.34 3.54 1.96
C CYS A 105 -0.71 4.62 1.70
N MET A 106 -0.85 5.56 2.62
CA MET A 106 -1.64 6.76 2.37
C MET A 106 -0.87 7.60 1.35
N ARG A 107 -1.39 7.71 0.11
CA ARG A 107 -0.94 8.73 -0.83
C ARG A 107 -1.11 10.08 -0.14
N GLN A 108 -0.02 10.78 0.16
CA GLN A 108 -0.10 12.23 0.32
C GLN A 108 -0.31 12.80 -1.09
N GLY A 109 -1.56 13.00 -1.50
CA GLY A 109 -1.85 13.56 -2.82
C GLY A 109 -3.24 13.22 -3.35
N GLY A 110 -4.24 13.81 -2.72
CA GLY A 110 -5.64 13.92 -3.14
C GLY A 110 -6.32 14.73 -2.03
N ASP A 111 -7.11 15.74 -2.35
CA ASP A 111 -7.49 16.88 -1.49
C ASP A 111 -8.40 16.56 -0.29
N GLU A 112 -8.23 15.41 0.36
CA GLU A 112 -8.94 15.02 1.57
C GLU A 112 -7.99 14.98 2.77
N CYS A 113 -8.25 15.87 3.73
CA CYS A 113 -7.49 15.94 4.96
C CYS A 113 -7.80 14.70 5.82
N PRO A 114 -6.79 13.97 6.36
CA PRO A 114 -7.00 12.83 7.27
C PRO A 114 -7.64 13.22 8.63
N LYS A 115 -8.15 14.44 8.77
CA LYS A 115 -8.79 15.02 9.96
C LYS A 115 -10.31 14.79 10.04
N THR A 116 -10.96 14.20 9.03
CA THR A 116 -12.38 13.79 9.13
C THR A 116 -12.59 12.54 9.99
N HIS A 117 -11.51 11.90 10.45
CA HIS A 117 -11.57 10.74 11.33
C HIS A 117 -11.05 11.11 12.73
N GLU A 118 -11.96 11.09 13.69
CA GLU A 118 -11.77 11.60 15.07
C GLU A 118 -10.59 10.94 15.82
N PHE A 119 -10.21 9.72 15.42
CA PHE A 119 -9.16 8.92 16.07
C PHE A 119 -7.76 9.06 15.43
N LEU A 120 -7.64 9.74 14.29
CA LEU A 120 -6.39 9.86 13.52
C LEU A 120 -5.74 11.25 13.63
N CYS A 121 -6.40 12.21 14.30
CA CYS A 121 -5.87 13.55 14.53
C CYS A 121 -5.29 13.67 15.96
N PRO A 122 -3.96 13.78 16.14
CA PRO A 122 -3.35 13.84 17.46
C PRO A 122 -3.46 15.24 18.07
N ARG A 123 -4.57 15.48 18.79
CA ARG A 123 -4.82 16.54 19.80
C ARG A 123 -5.18 17.94 19.30
N ASP A 124 -5.98 18.75 19.99
CA ASP A 124 -7.03 18.59 21.04
C ASP A 124 -7.67 19.98 21.14
N ALA A 125 -8.45 20.35 20.13
CA ALA A 125 -9.34 21.52 20.10
C ALA A 125 -10.09 21.42 18.78
N HIS A 126 -11.42 21.39 18.84
CA HIS A 126 -12.32 21.14 17.71
C HIS A 126 -12.34 22.22 16.62
N VAL A 127 -11.22 22.88 16.32
CA VAL A 127 -11.08 23.84 15.22
C VAL A 127 -9.77 23.61 14.49
N CYS A 128 -9.86 23.12 13.24
CA CYS A 128 -8.74 23.02 12.31
C CYS A 128 -8.55 24.37 11.58
N PRO A 129 -7.40 25.06 11.71
CA PRO A 129 -7.21 26.40 11.17
C PRO A 129 -6.94 26.46 9.65
N ARG A 130 -7.19 25.38 8.88
CA ARG A 130 -7.01 25.39 7.41
C ARG A 130 -8.30 25.09 6.64
N ILE A 131 -9.13 26.13 6.64
CA ILE A 131 -9.90 26.73 5.53
C ILE A 131 -11.13 25.97 5.00
N VAL A 132 -12.21 26.75 4.96
CA VAL A 132 -13.59 26.47 4.56
C VAL A 132 -13.73 26.68 3.05
N HIS A 133 -14.21 25.68 2.31
CA HIS A 133 -14.93 25.92 1.05
C HIS A 133 -16.41 25.79 1.40
N ASP A 134 -17.09 26.94 1.42
CA ASP A 134 -18.51 27.06 1.73
C ASP A 134 -19.27 26.96 0.40
N ASP A 135 -19.69 25.75 0.05
CA ASP A 135 -20.66 25.50 -1.02
C ASP A 135 -22.05 25.68 -0.42
N THR A 136 -22.59 26.89 -0.49
CA THR A 136 -24.03 27.13 -0.35
C THR A 136 -24.67 27.13 -1.73
N ASP A 137 -25.31 26.01 -2.07
CA ASP A 137 -26.43 25.99 -3.01
C ASP A 137 -27.59 26.78 -2.38
N GLU A 138 -27.92 27.95 -2.94
CA GLU A 138 -29.23 28.56 -2.73
C GLU A 138 -29.69 29.22 -4.03
N SER A 139 -30.48 28.44 -4.78
CA SER A 139 -31.60 28.85 -5.63
C SER A 139 -31.80 30.36 -5.89
N LEU A 140 -31.74 30.76 -7.16
CA LEU A 140 -32.72 31.60 -7.86
C LEU A 140 -32.58 31.48 -9.39
#